data_AF-A0A8J2HS64-F1
#
_entry.id   AF-A0A8J2HS64-F1
#
_cell.length_a   1.000
_cell.length_b   1.000
_cell.length_c   1.000
_cell.angle_alpha   90.00
_cell.angle_beta   90.00
_cell.angle_gamma   90.00
#
_symmetry.space_group_name_H-M   'P 1'
#
loop_
_entity.id
_entity.type
_entity.pdbx_description
1 polymer ?
#
loop_
_entity_poly.entity_id
_entity_poly.type
_entity_poly.pdbx_seq_one_letter_code
_entity_poly.pdbx_strand_id
1 'polypeptide(L)'
;MAYNSRGYRAVRAPEVTLRCGYRVKVPRLATDELHNSRGSSDELSSPDSILYHSIIYTRPEMAYLQHNIIPPYTTKIGSEEHKFLTKITEKIPEVIQLENEIEIEPFSAEILYQSSNDYSYSNANDWKNEFPECGGMEQSPLDVGENYDIEDKLMKIIYEWADGEEKIPKVHGNALDSDFILHSIQFRWGSDLKSGSEHRLRDKSFPMEVQLVHVDFEFDSFEDALEYGRGIMIHSSFFKIGTEEHKFLTKITEKIPEVIEPGTETEIEPFSVRILYQSSDAVNFLIYHGSLTHPPCTESVMWMISDKIFPATEEQLQLFHTLKLLNDDDHNNRPLQQRNNRRTRLTVQDYSYKNAGEWKNENPQCGGSQQSPLDVDRDEIENSSGESSAIKFKHIFSTVPERLILKNDGHTLKFIFKWADGEKKIPYVSGSSLEHKYLIHSFQFRWSSDVNSGSEHQISGKSYPIEMQSVHYNDEYDNYEDAENTEKGILIYSLFYEVGSEEFEFLTKIIDKFPEVTEPGTATEIEPFAMGDVFDDDNSANFFVYQGSLTHPPCYESVIWVVSDRIIPATLEQLLAFQKLNLLNNDDHNNRPLQEINDRKFELVVKGMK
;
A
#
# COMPACT_ATOMS: atom_id res chain seq x y z
N MET A 1 37.71 20.28 -0.91
CA MET A 1 36.90 21.52 -0.82
C MET A 1 36.23 21.48 0.54
N ALA A 2 36.25 22.59 1.27
CA ALA A 2 35.92 22.65 2.70
C ALA A 2 34.46 22.23 2.96
N TYR A 3 34.28 21.24 3.85
CA TYR A 3 33.00 20.94 4.50
C TYR A 3 32.62 22.15 5.36
N ASN A 4 31.59 22.89 4.94
CA ASN A 4 30.91 23.83 5.81
C ASN A 4 29.92 23.01 6.64
N SER A 5 30.30 22.64 7.86
CA SER A 5 29.36 22.15 8.86
C SER A 5 28.40 23.28 9.21
N ARG A 6 27.23 23.32 8.57
CA ARG A 6 26.08 24.05 9.11
C ARG A 6 25.63 23.24 10.32
N GLY A 7 25.95 23.71 11.52
CA GLY A 7 25.40 23.11 12.73
C GLY A 7 23.89 23.26 12.70
N TYR A 8 23.17 22.15 12.51
CA TYR A 8 21.74 22.09 12.74
C TYR A 8 21.50 22.36 14.23
N ARG A 9 20.77 23.44 14.55
CA ARG A 9 20.27 23.66 15.91
C ARG A 9 19.07 22.73 16.03
N ALA A 10 19.20 21.63 16.78
CA ALA A 10 18.08 20.73 17.04
C ALA A 10 17.00 21.50 17.82
N VAL A 11 15.95 21.93 17.11
CA VAL A 11 14.78 22.58 17.70
C VAL A 11 13.77 21.48 18.01
N ARG A 12 13.45 21.30 19.29
CA ARG A 12 12.54 20.24 19.75
C ARG A 12 11.11 20.76 19.80
N ALA A 13 10.16 19.95 19.35
CA ALA A 13 8.77 20.37 19.22
C ALA A 13 7.92 20.18 20.49
N PRO A 14 7.07 21.16 20.85
CA PRO A 14 6.22 21.10 22.03
C PRO A 14 4.96 20.27 21.74
N GLU A 15 5.11 18.95 21.73
CA GLU A 15 4.07 18.03 21.26
C GLU A 15 3.88 16.86 22.24
N VAL A 16 2.64 16.37 22.34
CA VAL A 16 2.39 15.05 22.95
C VAL A 16 2.85 13.99 21.97
N THR A 17 4.00 13.39 22.28
CA THR A 17 4.63 12.36 21.45
C THR A 17 4.64 11.05 22.22
N LEU A 18 4.07 9.99 21.65
CA LEU A 18 4.34 8.64 22.10
C LEU A 18 5.66 8.18 21.45
N ARG A 19 6.72 8.03 22.24
CA ARG A 19 7.96 7.42 21.75
C ARG A 19 7.85 5.91 21.76
N CYS A 20 8.26 5.28 20.67
CA CYS A 20 8.28 3.83 20.54
C CYS A 20 9.73 3.35 20.69
N GLY A 21 9.99 2.43 21.63
CA GLY A 21 11.32 1.86 21.87
C GLY A 21 11.33 0.33 21.98
N TYR A 22 12.48 -0.28 21.67
CA TYR A 22 12.80 -1.70 21.91
C TYR A 22 13.90 -1.77 22.99
N ARG A 23 13.71 -2.53 24.08
CA ARG A 23 14.74 -2.73 25.12
C ARG A 23 15.53 -4.00 24.84
N VAL A 24 16.85 -3.88 24.78
CA VAL A 24 17.80 -5.01 24.75
C VAL A 24 18.32 -5.23 26.17
N LYS A 25 18.03 -6.39 26.78
CA LYS A 25 18.67 -6.80 28.05
C LYS A 25 19.99 -7.50 27.74
N VAL A 26 21.11 -6.89 28.13
CA VAL A 26 22.42 -7.57 28.13
C VAL A 26 22.66 -8.18 29.52
N PRO A 27 23.00 -9.49 29.65
CA PRO A 27 23.34 -10.07 30.94
C PRO A 27 24.54 -9.34 31.56
N ARG A 28 24.45 -9.04 32.87
CA ARG A 28 25.55 -8.39 33.61
C ARG A 28 26.81 -9.27 33.54
N LEU A 29 27.83 -8.81 32.82
CA LEU A 29 29.20 -9.29 33.01
C LEU A 29 29.61 -9.00 34.46
N ALA A 30 29.87 -10.05 35.24
CA ALA A 30 30.56 -9.94 36.52
C ALA A 30 32.01 -9.51 36.24
N THR A 31 32.29 -8.21 36.31
CA THR A 31 33.66 -7.68 36.28
C THR A 31 33.93 -6.89 37.56
N ASP A 32 34.09 -7.62 38.66
CA ASP A 32 34.58 -7.08 39.94
C ASP A 32 36.04 -6.54 39.87
N GLU A 33 36.69 -6.49 38.70
CA GLU A 33 38.06 -5.97 38.55
C GLU A 33 38.18 -4.60 37.86
N LEU A 34 37.11 -4.00 37.33
CA LEU A 34 37.18 -2.64 36.76
C LEU A 34 36.80 -1.52 37.74
N HIS A 35 36.41 -1.86 38.97
CA HIS A 35 36.04 -0.87 39.99
C HIS A 35 37.22 -0.25 40.76
N ASN A 36 38.46 -0.74 40.58
CA ASN A 36 39.60 -0.28 41.38
C ASN A 36 40.63 0.61 40.65
N SER A 37 40.34 1.10 39.45
CA SER A 37 41.12 2.18 38.83
C SER A 37 40.26 3.36 38.41
N ARG A 38 39.43 3.89 39.33
CA ARG A 38 38.93 5.26 39.22
C ARG A 38 39.83 6.20 40.00
N GLY A 39 40.93 6.56 39.37
CA GLY A 39 41.74 7.71 39.73
C GLY A 39 41.97 8.55 38.47
N SER A 40 41.51 9.80 38.52
CA SER A 40 41.62 10.87 37.51
C SER A 40 40.88 10.67 36.18
N SER A 41 40.18 11.73 35.81
CA SER A 41 39.67 12.05 34.48
C SER A 41 40.74 11.86 33.40
N ASP A 42 40.30 11.38 32.23
CA ASP A 42 41.08 11.07 31.02
C ASP A 42 41.51 9.61 30.91
N GLU A 43 40.56 8.71 30.61
CA GLU A 43 40.82 7.48 29.84
C GLU A 43 39.47 6.81 29.45
N LEU A 44 38.82 7.35 28.41
CA LEU A 44 37.82 6.63 27.59
C LEU A 44 38.49 5.88 26.42
N SER A 45 39.80 5.62 26.55
CA SER A 45 40.64 4.99 25.53
C SER A 45 41.08 3.57 25.91
N SER A 46 40.32 2.90 26.79
CA SER A 46 40.51 1.46 26.98
C SER A 46 39.70 0.70 25.92
N PRO A 47 40.28 -0.32 25.25
CA PRO A 47 39.62 -1.10 24.21
C PRO A 47 38.29 -1.72 24.67
N ASP A 48 38.25 -2.14 25.94
CA ASP A 48 37.08 -2.76 26.55
C ASP A 48 35.93 -1.75 26.74
N SER A 49 36.21 -0.46 26.95
CA SER A 49 35.17 0.58 27.08
C SER A 49 34.52 0.94 25.73
N ILE A 50 35.31 0.93 24.65
CA ILE A 50 34.84 1.21 23.29
C ILE A 50 33.96 0.06 22.79
N LEU A 51 34.38 -1.20 23.02
CA LEU A 51 33.60 -2.38 22.64
C LEU A 51 32.25 -2.44 23.38
N TYR A 52 32.22 -2.07 24.66
CA TYR A 52 31.00 -2.03 25.47
C TYR A 52 30.04 -0.90 25.02
N HIS A 53 30.56 0.25 24.59
CA HIS A 53 29.74 1.33 24.05
C HIS A 53 29.20 1.02 22.66
N SER A 54 29.97 0.36 21.79
CA SER A 54 29.48 -0.08 20.48
C SER A 54 28.36 -1.12 20.58
N ILE A 55 28.39 -2.03 21.56
CA ILE A 55 27.33 -3.05 21.69
C ILE A 55 26.01 -2.45 22.25
N ILE A 56 26.09 -1.41 23.07
CA ILE A 56 24.91 -0.79 23.72
C ILE A 56 24.18 0.20 22.78
N TYR A 57 24.90 0.82 21.84
CA TYR A 57 24.32 1.85 20.96
C TYR A 57 24.18 1.44 19.49
N THR A 58 24.72 0.30 19.07
CA THR A 58 24.51 -0.22 17.71
C THR A 58 23.55 -1.40 17.77
N ARG A 59 22.51 -1.39 16.91
CA ARG A 59 21.60 -2.53 16.78
C ARG A 59 22.41 -3.80 16.47
N PRO A 60 22.15 -4.95 17.12
CA PRO A 60 23.00 -6.15 17.01
C PRO A 60 23.27 -6.61 15.56
N GLU A 61 22.30 -6.43 14.66
CA GLU A 61 22.42 -6.81 13.24
C GLU A 61 23.40 -5.92 12.44
N MET A 62 23.59 -4.66 12.84
CA MET A 62 24.56 -3.73 12.21
C MET A 62 26.01 -4.05 12.59
N ALA A 63 26.25 -4.67 13.75
CA ALA A 63 27.57 -5.11 14.17
C ALA A 63 28.13 -6.21 13.26
N TYR A 64 27.24 -7.03 12.65
CA TYR A 64 27.62 -8.08 11.70
C TYR A 64 28.10 -7.52 10.36
N LEU A 65 27.52 -6.40 9.89
CA LEU A 65 27.84 -5.80 8.59
C LEU A 65 29.16 -5.01 8.60
N GLN A 66 29.51 -4.33 9.70
CA GLN A 66 30.79 -3.61 9.81
C GLN A 66 32.01 -4.55 9.85
N HIS A 67 31.86 -5.82 10.24
CA HIS A 67 32.98 -6.75 10.36
C HIS A 67 33.46 -7.41 9.06
N ASN A 68 32.71 -7.33 7.96
CA ASN A 68 33.10 -7.93 6.67
C ASN A 68 33.65 -6.93 5.64
N ILE A 69 33.89 -5.67 6.02
CA ILE A 69 34.48 -4.66 5.13
C ILE A 69 35.69 -4.01 5.79
N ILE A 70 36.84 -4.69 5.75
CA ILE A 70 38.16 -4.03 5.81
C ILE A 70 38.83 -4.23 4.45
N PRO A 71 39.01 -3.17 3.63
CA PRO A 71 39.74 -3.27 2.37
C PRO A 71 41.23 -3.55 2.62
N PRO A 72 41.89 -4.38 1.79
CA PRO A 72 43.29 -4.73 1.96
C PRO A 72 44.19 -3.66 1.32
N TYR A 73 44.31 -2.46 1.90
CA TYR A 73 45.35 -1.51 1.50
C TYR A 73 45.93 -0.74 2.71
N THR A 74 47.04 -1.30 3.21
CA THR A 74 48.23 -0.69 3.85
C THR A 74 48.16 0.80 4.24
N THR A 75 48.57 1.20 5.45
CA THR A 75 49.99 1.29 5.84
C THR A 75 50.18 1.62 7.34
N LYS A 76 51.18 0.97 7.95
CA LYS A 76 51.77 1.19 9.28
C LYS A 76 50.80 1.15 10.48
N ILE A 77 50.45 -0.08 10.86
CA ILE A 77 49.94 -0.38 12.21
C ILE A 77 51.07 -0.08 13.20
N GLY A 78 50.85 0.90 14.09
CA GLY A 78 51.76 1.16 15.21
C GLY A 78 51.77 -0.04 16.17
N SER A 79 52.84 -0.24 16.95
CA SER A 79 52.96 -1.38 17.87
C SER A 79 51.84 -1.48 18.91
N GLU A 80 51.05 -0.42 19.10
CA GLU A 80 49.87 -0.39 19.97
C GLU A 80 48.60 -0.91 19.28
N GLU A 81 48.35 -0.56 18.01
CA GLU A 81 47.20 -1.06 17.24
C GLU A 81 47.31 -2.56 16.94
N HIS A 82 48.53 -3.09 16.80
CA HIS A 82 48.73 -4.54 16.65
C HIS A 82 48.39 -5.28 17.95
N LYS A 83 48.76 -4.72 19.13
CA LYS A 83 48.37 -5.26 20.44
C LYS A 83 46.86 -5.16 20.69
N PHE A 84 46.22 -4.11 20.18
CA PHE A 84 44.78 -3.90 20.23
C PHE A 84 44.02 -4.96 19.42
N LEU A 85 44.44 -5.18 18.17
CA LEU A 85 43.83 -6.19 17.29
C LEU A 85 44.04 -7.62 17.81
N THR A 86 45.21 -7.94 18.38
CA THR A 86 45.45 -9.26 19.00
C THR A 86 44.55 -9.50 20.22
N LYS A 87 44.37 -8.50 21.10
CA LYS A 87 43.48 -8.60 22.27
C LYS A 87 42.00 -8.79 21.90
N ILE A 88 41.54 -8.14 20.83
CA ILE A 88 40.15 -8.29 20.36
C ILE A 88 39.93 -9.68 19.75
N THR A 89 40.90 -10.17 18.97
CA THR A 89 40.81 -11.49 18.33
C THR A 89 40.76 -12.63 19.35
N GLU A 90 41.41 -12.48 20.51
CA GLU A 90 41.39 -13.47 21.60
C GLU A 90 40.04 -13.55 22.35
N LYS A 91 39.19 -12.52 22.28
CA LYS A 91 37.87 -12.46 22.93
C LYS A 91 36.67 -12.80 22.01
N ILE A 92 36.91 -12.99 20.72
CA ILE A 92 35.87 -13.35 19.72
C ILE A 92 34.98 -14.54 20.14
N PRO A 93 35.51 -15.62 20.74
CA PRO A 93 34.68 -16.75 21.16
C PRO A 93 33.68 -16.39 22.28
N GLU A 94 33.99 -15.43 23.15
CA GLU A 94 33.08 -14.98 24.23
C GLU A 94 31.96 -14.07 23.68
N VAL A 95 32.23 -13.31 22.63
CA VAL A 95 31.25 -12.42 21.96
C VAL A 95 30.22 -13.22 21.16
N ILE A 96 30.65 -14.27 20.45
CA ILE A 96 29.75 -15.17 19.71
C ILE A 96 28.83 -15.95 20.68
N GLN A 97 29.28 -16.17 21.91
CA GLN A 97 28.45 -16.83 22.93
C GLN A 97 27.34 -15.90 23.48
N LEU A 98 27.52 -14.58 23.40
CA LEU A 98 26.53 -13.56 23.83
C LEU A 98 25.40 -13.33 22.81
N GLU A 99 25.58 -13.63 21.52
CA GLU A 99 24.52 -13.54 20.50
C GLU A 99 23.34 -14.48 20.79
N ASN A 100 23.57 -15.58 21.54
CA ASN A 100 22.54 -16.58 21.84
C ASN A 100 21.72 -16.29 23.11
N GLU A 101 21.94 -15.14 23.78
CA GLU A 101 21.22 -14.76 25.02
C GLU A 101 20.65 -13.32 24.96
N ILE A 102 20.32 -12.83 23.77
CA ILE A 102 19.67 -11.52 23.60
C ILE A 102 18.15 -11.68 23.76
N GLU A 103 17.62 -11.31 24.92
CA GLU A 103 16.18 -11.07 25.08
C GLU A 103 15.83 -9.65 24.60
N ILE A 104 15.00 -9.58 23.55
CA ILE A 104 14.35 -8.35 23.09
C ILE A 104 13.01 -8.26 23.82
N GLU A 105 12.90 -7.37 24.81
CA GLU A 105 11.59 -7.10 25.44
C GLU A 105 10.84 -6.05 24.60
N PRO A 106 9.62 -6.35 24.11
CA PRO A 106 8.81 -5.37 23.42
C PRO A 106 8.22 -4.34 24.38
N PHE A 107 8.22 -3.08 23.92
CA PHE A 107 7.45 -1.92 24.36
C PHE A 107 7.79 -1.27 25.71
N SER A 108 8.28 -0.03 25.61
CA SER A 108 7.84 1.07 26.48
C SER A 108 7.35 2.20 25.58
N ALA A 109 6.10 2.64 25.77
CA ALA A 109 5.56 3.85 25.15
C ALA A 109 5.59 4.96 26.19
N GLU A 110 6.46 5.95 25.99
CA GLU A 110 6.54 7.13 26.85
C GLU A 110 5.83 8.29 26.16
N ILE A 111 4.87 8.92 26.83
CA ILE A 111 4.43 10.26 26.40
C ILE A 111 5.56 11.21 26.77
N LEU A 112 6.32 11.66 25.77
CA LEU A 112 7.30 12.73 25.96
C LEU A 112 6.73 14.05 25.44
N TYR A 113 6.71 15.04 26.32
CA TYR A 113 6.52 16.43 25.96
C TYR A 113 7.89 17.13 25.96
N GLN A 114 8.44 17.48 24.79
CA GLN A 114 9.76 18.08 24.70
C GLN A 114 9.69 19.61 24.67
N SER A 115 10.47 20.27 25.53
CA SER A 115 10.44 21.72 25.69
C SER A 115 11.52 22.43 24.86
N SER A 116 11.10 23.36 24.02
CA SER A 116 11.89 24.54 23.64
C SER A 116 10.96 25.75 23.58
N ASN A 117 11.32 26.88 24.19
CA ASN A 117 10.59 28.15 24.05
C ASN A 117 10.95 28.86 22.74
N ASP A 118 11.48 28.12 21.76
CA ASP A 118 12.14 28.70 20.59
C ASP A 118 11.14 29.11 19.50
N TYR A 119 9.86 28.69 19.60
CA TYR A 119 8.78 29.06 18.66
C TYR A 119 7.39 28.77 19.25
N SER A 120 6.34 29.34 18.65
CA SER A 120 4.93 29.15 19.03
C SER A 120 4.09 28.80 17.80
N TYR A 121 3.06 27.98 17.94
CA TYR A 121 2.14 27.68 16.83
C TYR A 121 1.27 28.88 16.47
N SER A 122 0.96 29.74 17.45
CA SER A 122 0.21 30.98 17.23
C SER A 122 0.90 31.96 16.26
N ASN A 123 2.22 31.86 16.06
CA ASN A 123 2.98 32.69 15.11
C ASN A 123 3.55 31.91 13.91
N ALA A 124 3.01 30.73 13.59
CA ALA A 124 3.58 29.83 12.58
C ALA A 124 3.76 30.44 11.17
N ASN A 125 2.94 31.43 10.79
CA ASN A 125 3.10 32.15 9.51
C ASN A 125 4.42 32.96 9.42
N ASP A 126 5.01 33.29 10.56
CA ASP A 126 6.21 34.12 10.68
C ASP A 126 7.48 33.29 10.96
N TRP A 127 7.37 31.96 11.13
CA TRP A 127 8.53 31.11 11.44
C TRP A 127 9.69 31.27 10.46
N LYS A 128 9.43 31.56 9.17
CA LYS A 128 10.47 31.81 8.16
C LYS A 128 11.45 32.93 8.51
N ASN A 129 11.05 33.85 9.39
CA ASN A 129 11.90 34.97 9.81
C ASN A 129 13.04 34.51 10.72
N GLU A 130 12.81 33.46 11.51
CA GLU A 130 13.79 32.89 12.45
C GLU A 130 14.35 31.54 11.97
N PHE A 131 13.55 30.79 11.23
CA PHE A 131 13.85 29.50 10.62
C PHE A 131 13.67 29.60 9.11
N PRO A 132 14.67 30.08 8.34
CA PRO A 132 14.53 30.34 6.90
C PRO A 132 14.05 29.15 6.06
N GLU A 133 14.34 27.92 6.50
CA GLU A 133 13.84 26.68 5.87
C GLU A 133 12.31 26.59 5.85
N CYS A 134 11.61 27.16 6.84
CA CYS A 134 10.15 27.24 6.85
C CYS A 134 9.55 28.10 5.73
N GLY A 135 10.38 28.81 4.95
CA GLY A 135 9.98 29.54 3.75
C GLY A 135 10.28 28.81 2.43
N GLY A 136 10.63 27.52 2.47
CA GLY A 136 10.93 26.71 1.29
C GLY A 136 9.72 26.43 0.38
N MET A 137 9.94 25.70 -0.71
CA MET A 137 8.94 25.45 -1.75
C MET A 137 8.14 24.16 -1.55
N GLU A 138 8.64 23.23 -0.73
CA GLU A 138 8.03 21.93 -0.45
C GLU A 138 7.48 21.85 0.98
N GLN A 139 6.99 22.97 1.50
CA GLN A 139 6.51 23.06 2.88
C GLN A 139 5.18 22.30 3.12
N SER A 140 5.07 21.64 4.26
CA SER A 140 3.86 20.97 4.76
C SER A 140 3.29 21.70 5.99
N PRO A 141 2.00 21.60 6.29
CA PRO A 141 1.00 20.69 5.71
C PRO A 141 0.36 21.22 4.43
N LEU A 142 -0.22 20.29 3.67
CA LEU A 142 -0.97 20.58 2.44
C LEU A 142 -2.46 20.29 2.58
N ASP A 143 -3.23 20.94 1.71
CA ASP A 143 -4.51 20.40 1.28
C ASP A 143 -4.28 19.35 0.19
N VAL A 144 -4.58 18.09 0.49
CA VAL A 144 -4.34 16.94 -0.40
C VAL A 144 -5.66 16.38 -0.93
N GLY A 145 -5.64 15.82 -2.14
CA GLY A 145 -6.81 15.14 -2.73
C GLY A 145 -7.38 15.76 -4.02
N GLU A 146 -6.78 16.83 -4.54
CA GLU A 146 -6.98 17.33 -5.90
C GLU A 146 -5.67 17.18 -6.70
N ASN A 147 -5.72 16.75 -7.97
CA ASN A 147 -4.57 16.51 -8.89
C ASN A 147 -3.57 15.41 -8.46
N TYR A 148 -3.89 14.14 -8.73
CA TYR A 148 -2.96 13.00 -8.61
C TYR A 148 -2.54 12.46 -9.99
N ASP A 149 -1.32 11.95 -10.09
CA ASP A 149 -0.90 11.07 -11.19
C ASP A 149 -1.20 9.63 -10.75
N ILE A 150 -2.00 8.89 -11.51
CA ILE A 150 -2.07 7.43 -11.39
C ILE A 150 -0.82 6.91 -12.11
N GLU A 151 0.15 6.37 -11.38
CA GLU A 151 1.26 5.65 -12.03
C GLU A 151 0.74 4.29 -12.54
N ASP A 152 1.12 3.90 -13.77
CA ASP A 152 0.82 2.59 -14.41
C ASP A 152 1.24 1.35 -13.58
N LYS A 153 1.91 1.57 -12.45
CA LYS A 153 2.41 0.54 -11.56
C LYS A 153 1.68 0.66 -10.23
N LEU A 154 0.86 -0.35 -9.90
CA LEU A 154 0.21 -0.48 -8.60
C LEU A 154 1.24 -0.30 -7.47
N MET A 155 1.16 0.85 -6.79
CA MET A 155 1.97 1.17 -5.63
C MET A 155 1.32 0.53 -4.41
N LYS A 156 2.04 -0.41 -3.80
CA LYS A 156 1.66 -1.18 -2.64
C LYS A 156 2.49 -0.72 -1.46
N ILE A 157 1.80 -0.54 -0.34
CA ILE A 157 2.40 -0.43 0.99
C ILE A 157 2.11 -1.72 1.73
N ILE A 158 3.12 -2.28 2.35
CA ILE A 158 3.11 -3.50 3.13
C ILE A 158 3.44 -3.14 4.56
N TYR A 159 2.58 -3.56 5.46
CA TYR A 159 2.77 -3.45 6.91
C TYR A 159 3.20 -4.81 7.43
N GLU A 160 4.47 -4.94 7.77
CA GLU A 160 5.02 -6.11 8.45
C GLU A 160 4.86 -5.92 9.96
N TRP A 161 4.16 -6.85 10.59
CA TRP A 161 3.92 -6.83 12.03
C TRP A 161 4.84 -7.81 12.76
N ALA A 162 5.22 -7.46 13.98
CA ALA A 162 5.87 -8.37 14.90
C ALA A 162 4.85 -9.41 15.40
N ASP A 163 4.88 -10.61 14.85
CA ASP A 163 4.24 -11.79 15.44
C ASP A 163 5.35 -12.64 16.09
N GLY A 164 5.62 -12.43 17.39
CA GLY A 164 6.69 -13.11 18.15
C GLY A 164 7.76 -12.16 18.71
N GLU A 165 8.68 -12.69 19.54
CA GLU A 165 9.65 -11.91 20.35
C GLU A 165 10.85 -11.32 19.55
N GLU A 166 10.97 -11.58 18.25
CA GLU A 166 12.22 -11.28 17.50
C GLU A 166 12.09 -10.33 16.29
N LYS A 167 10.91 -9.75 15.99
CA LYS A 167 10.75 -8.90 14.78
C LYS A 167 10.32 -7.46 15.10
N ILE A 168 10.96 -6.49 14.44
CA ILE A 168 10.58 -5.07 14.49
C ILE A 168 9.52 -4.83 13.40
N PRO A 169 8.33 -4.27 13.71
CA PRO A 169 7.35 -3.90 12.71
C PRO A 169 7.92 -2.90 11.69
N LYS A 170 7.66 -3.14 10.41
CA LYS A 170 8.18 -2.35 9.29
C LYS A 170 7.06 -1.93 8.35
N VAL A 171 7.24 -0.78 7.71
CA VAL A 171 6.45 -0.32 6.58
C VAL A 171 7.37 -0.29 5.38
N HIS A 172 7.03 -1.03 4.34
CA HIS A 172 7.84 -1.20 3.14
C HIS A 172 6.93 -1.43 1.94
N GLY A 173 7.50 -1.57 0.74
CA GLY A 173 6.72 -1.80 -0.48
C GLY A 173 7.26 -1.02 -1.66
N ASN A 174 6.75 -1.29 -2.85
CA ASN A 174 7.24 -0.65 -4.07
C ASN A 174 6.83 0.83 -4.22
N ALA A 175 6.00 1.34 -3.30
CA ALA A 175 5.70 2.75 -3.16
C ALA A 175 6.78 3.52 -2.36
N LEU A 176 7.67 2.80 -1.68
CA LEU A 176 8.65 3.33 -0.74
C LEU A 176 10.08 3.01 -1.22
N ASP A 177 11.01 3.93 -0.99
CA ASP A 177 12.41 3.79 -1.42
C ASP A 177 13.28 3.01 -0.41
N SER A 178 12.72 2.66 0.76
CA SER A 178 13.38 1.88 1.82
C SER A 178 12.37 1.21 2.75
N ASP A 179 12.88 0.43 3.70
CA ASP A 179 12.14 -0.08 4.85
C ASP A 179 12.05 1.00 5.93
N PHE A 180 10.86 1.24 6.46
CA PHE A 180 10.62 2.24 7.50
C PHE A 180 10.15 1.59 8.79
N ILE A 181 10.60 2.11 9.93
CA ILE A 181 10.18 1.65 11.26
C ILE A 181 9.48 2.76 12.02
N LEU A 182 8.46 2.42 12.79
CA LEU A 182 7.73 3.39 13.60
C LEU A 182 8.65 3.93 14.71
N HIS A 183 8.91 5.24 14.68
CA HIS A 183 9.71 5.93 15.68
C HIS A 183 8.81 6.55 16.76
N SER A 184 7.74 7.24 16.35
CA SER A 184 6.85 7.93 17.29
C SER A 184 5.46 8.18 16.73
N ILE A 185 4.50 8.43 17.61
CA ILE A 185 3.15 8.87 17.25
C ILE A 185 2.91 10.26 17.83
N GLN A 186 2.52 11.19 16.98
CA GLN A 186 2.23 12.59 17.32
C GLN A 186 0.75 12.89 17.10
N PHE A 187 0.20 13.78 17.93
CA PHE A 187 -1.20 14.19 17.89
C PHE A 187 -1.30 15.68 17.57
N ARG A 188 -2.17 16.04 16.62
CA ARG A 188 -2.41 17.41 16.18
C ARG A 188 -3.85 17.81 16.43
N TRP A 189 -4.04 18.94 17.08
CA TRP A 189 -5.34 19.55 17.34
C TRP A 189 -5.26 21.08 17.22
N GLY A 190 -6.43 21.67 17.03
CA GLY A 190 -6.65 23.10 16.84
C GLY A 190 -7.20 23.74 18.09
N SER A 191 -7.51 25.03 18.03
CA SER A 191 -8.15 25.74 19.16
C SER A 191 -9.62 25.30 19.35
N ASP A 192 -10.21 24.66 18.33
CA ASP A 192 -11.53 24.06 18.37
C ASP A 192 -11.58 22.71 17.62
N LEU A 193 -12.68 21.97 17.78
CA LEU A 193 -12.89 20.67 17.15
C LEU A 193 -13.28 20.75 15.66
N LYS A 194 -13.33 21.94 15.05
CA LYS A 194 -13.68 22.11 13.63
C LYS A 194 -12.44 22.23 12.75
N SER A 195 -11.33 22.73 13.28
CA SER A 195 -10.11 22.99 12.53
C SER A 195 -8.86 22.44 13.22
N GLY A 196 -8.88 21.15 13.58
CA GLY A 196 -7.82 20.54 14.38
C GLY A 196 -6.70 19.84 13.62
N SER A 197 -6.99 19.23 12.48
CA SER A 197 -5.99 18.61 11.62
C SER A 197 -5.05 19.65 11.00
N GLU A 198 -3.79 19.28 10.82
CA GLU A 198 -2.79 20.11 10.13
C GLU A 198 -3.02 20.06 8.62
N HIS A 199 -3.17 18.84 8.10
CA HIS A 199 -3.56 18.60 6.73
C HIS A 199 -5.04 18.85 6.54
N ARG A 200 -5.39 19.23 5.31
CA ARG A 200 -6.75 19.12 4.82
C ARG A 200 -6.83 17.99 3.80
N LEU A 201 -7.97 17.32 3.79
CA LEU A 201 -8.32 16.35 2.78
C LEU A 201 -9.48 16.92 1.97
N ARG A 202 -9.21 17.37 0.75
CA ARG A 202 -10.21 17.95 -0.17
C ARG A 202 -10.95 19.13 0.50
N ASP A 203 -10.21 20.14 0.93
CA ASP A 203 -10.70 21.34 1.64
C ASP A 203 -11.31 21.10 3.02
N LYS A 204 -11.32 19.86 3.52
CA LYS A 204 -11.87 19.52 4.84
C LYS A 204 -10.79 19.41 5.89
N SER A 205 -11.01 20.07 7.01
CA SER A 205 -10.27 19.87 8.25
C SER A 205 -11.08 18.98 9.20
N PHE A 206 -10.39 18.29 10.10
CA PHE A 206 -10.96 17.36 11.06
C PHE A 206 -10.61 17.77 12.49
N PRO A 207 -11.38 17.33 13.51
CA PRO A 207 -11.08 17.62 14.90
C PRO A 207 -9.67 17.28 15.37
N MET A 208 -9.06 16.23 14.82
CA MET A 208 -7.71 15.80 15.19
C MET A 208 -7.05 15.03 14.05
N GLU A 209 -5.73 15.13 13.97
CA GLU A 209 -4.87 14.34 13.09
C GLU A 209 -3.83 13.59 13.94
N VAL A 210 -3.60 12.32 13.62
CA VAL A 210 -2.58 11.48 14.25
C VAL A 210 -1.52 11.15 13.22
N GLN A 211 -0.27 11.47 13.55
CA GLN A 211 0.89 11.35 12.67
C GLN A 211 1.83 10.27 13.21
N LEU A 212 1.99 9.18 12.47
CA LEU A 212 2.88 8.07 12.77
C LEU A 212 4.19 8.32 12.02
N VAL A 213 5.19 8.77 12.77
CA VAL A 213 6.50 9.15 12.25
C VAL A 213 7.37 7.90 12.15
N HIS A 214 7.86 7.64 10.96
CA HIS A 214 8.75 6.54 10.67
C HIS A 214 10.11 7.03 10.20
N VAL A 215 11.14 6.27 10.56
CA VAL A 215 12.52 6.49 10.14
C VAL A 215 12.96 5.30 9.30
N ASP A 216 13.67 5.59 8.22
CA ASP A 216 14.29 4.59 7.36
C ASP A 216 15.23 3.72 8.21
N PHE A 217 15.11 2.41 8.03
CA PHE A 217 15.83 1.40 8.79
C PHE A 217 17.35 1.51 8.61
N GLU A 218 17.83 2.13 7.52
CA GLU A 218 19.25 2.37 7.27
C GLU A 218 19.89 3.45 8.16
N PHE A 219 19.10 4.34 8.78
CA PHE A 219 19.62 5.40 9.63
C PHE A 219 19.62 5.02 11.11
N ASP A 220 20.70 5.42 11.81
CA ASP A 220 20.88 5.15 13.23
C ASP A 220 19.92 6.00 14.11
N SER A 221 19.52 7.19 13.63
CA SER A 221 18.60 8.09 14.33
C SER A 221 17.74 8.95 13.39
N PHE A 222 16.68 9.55 13.96
CA PHE A 222 15.84 10.54 13.28
C PHE A 222 16.65 11.78 12.87
N GLU A 223 17.57 12.22 13.75
CA GLU A 223 18.47 13.34 13.48
C GLU A 223 19.43 13.06 12.31
N ASP A 224 19.95 11.83 12.20
CA ASP A 224 20.77 11.44 11.06
C ASP A 224 19.95 11.48 9.76
N ALA A 225 18.75 10.90 9.75
CA ALA A 225 17.85 10.94 8.59
C ALA A 225 17.56 12.40 8.15
N LEU A 226 17.32 13.31 9.10
CA LEU A 226 17.16 14.73 8.82
C LEU A 226 18.41 15.36 8.18
N GLU A 227 19.61 15.07 8.72
CA GLU A 227 20.87 15.63 8.20
C GLU A 227 21.15 15.19 6.75
N TYR A 228 20.82 13.93 6.42
CA TYR A 228 20.95 13.41 5.05
C TYR A 228 19.87 13.91 4.09
N GLY A 229 18.81 14.55 4.59
CA GLY A 229 17.71 15.08 3.78
C GLY A 229 16.82 14.00 3.16
N ARG A 230 16.81 12.77 3.70
CA ARG A 230 15.95 11.66 3.28
C ARG A 230 15.69 10.68 4.44
N GLY A 231 14.73 9.78 4.26
CA GLY A 231 14.53 8.66 5.21
C GLY A 231 13.58 8.97 6.36
N ILE A 232 12.69 9.95 6.19
CA ILE A 232 11.56 10.18 7.09
C ILE A 232 10.28 9.99 6.30
N MET A 233 9.42 9.11 6.81
CA MET A 233 8.08 8.90 6.27
C MET A 233 7.06 9.13 7.37
N ILE A 234 5.99 9.88 7.09
CA ILE A 234 4.93 10.14 8.07
C ILE A 234 3.60 9.65 7.52
N HIS A 235 3.03 8.66 8.20
CA HIS A 235 1.66 8.19 7.95
C HIS A 235 0.69 9.03 8.78
N SER A 236 -0.20 9.76 8.11
CA SER A 236 -1.22 10.60 8.75
C SER A 236 -2.62 10.00 8.66
N SER A 237 -3.36 10.05 9.76
CA SER A 237 -4.75 9.58 9.91
C SER A 237 -5.62 10.63 10.60
N PHE A 238 -6.88 10.78 10.17
CA PHE A 238 -7.78 11.81 10.69
C PHE A 238 -8.90 11.25 11.58
N PHE A 239 -9.33 12.04 12.56
CA PHE A 239 -10.44 11.71 13.46
C PHE A 239 -11.59 12.69 13.36
N LYS A 240 -12.82 12.17 13.30
CA LYS A 240 -14.07 12.94 13.34
C LYS A 240 -14.89 12.61 14.59
N ILE A 241 -15.77 13.52 14.97
CA ILE A 241 -16.73 13.27 16.06
C ILE A 241 -17.70 12.16 15.64
N GLY A 242 -17.84 11.15 16.50
CA GLY A 242 -18.72 10.00 16.37
C GLY A 242 -19.40 9.67 17.70
N THR A 243 -20.19 8.59 17.70
CA THR A 243 -21.03 8.21 18.85
C THR A 243 -20.38 7.17 19.77
N GLU A 244 -19.30 6.52 19.33
CA GLU A 244 -18.62 5.46 20.06
C GLU A 244 -17.16 5.82 20.32
N GLU A 245 -16.64 5.33 21.44
CA GLU A 245 -15.24 5.52 21.80
C GLU A 245 -14.31 4.77 20.85
N HIS A 246 -13.29 5.46 20.36
CA HIS A 246 -12.27 4.83 19.55
C HIS A 246 -11.26 4.09 20.43
N LYS A 247 -11.13 2.77 20.24
CA LYS A 247 -10.31 1.89 21.09
C LYS A 247 -8.85 2.32 21.22
N PHE A 248 -8.24 2.83 20.15
CA PHE A 248 -6.87 3.36 20.21
C PHE A 248 -6.80 4.63 21.07
N LEU A 249 -7.77 5.54 20.93
CA LEU A 249 -7.76 6.77 21.72
C LEU A 249 -8.08 6.51 23.18
N THR A 250 -8.89 5.51 23.52
CA THR A 250 -9.14 5.12 24.91
C THR A 250 -7.83 4.86 25.67
N LYS A 251 -6.88 4.14 25.04
CA LYS A 251 -5.56 3.86 25.66
C LYS A 251 -4.74 5.10 25.99
N ILE A 252 -4.91 6.17 25.21
CA ILE A 252 -4.17 7.42 25.38
C ILE A 252 -4.92 8.36 26.32
N THR A 253 -6.22 8.52 26.09
CA THR A 253 -7.09 9.44 26.83
C THR A 253 -7.23 9.08 28.31
N GLU A 254 -7.14 7.80 28.67
CA GLU A 254 -7.06 7.36 30.07
C GLU A 254 -5.84 7.92 30.82
N LYS A 255 -4.76 8.26 30.09
CA LYS A 255 -3.47 8.70 30.64
C LYS A 255 -3.22 10.20 30.53
N ILE A 256 -3.99 10.92 29.70
CA ILE A 256 -3.90 12.38 29.56
C ILE A 256 -3.91 13.14 30.90
N PRO A 257 -4.75 12.80 31.90
CA PRO A 257 -4.75 13.51 33.18
C PRO A 257 -3.42 13.47 33.94
N GLU A 258 -2.56 12.50 33.66
CA GLU A 258 -1.23 12.35 34.28
C GLU A 258 -0.18 13.26 33.61
N VAL A 259 -0.45 13.80 32.42
CA VAL A 259 0.52 14.54 31.57
C VAL A 259 0.02 15.92 31.11
N ILE A 260 -0.78 16.60 31.94
CA ILE A 260 -1.37 17.91 31.60
C ILE A 260 -0.32 19.01 31.40
N GLU A 261 0.77 18.99 32.17
CA GLU A 261 1.77 20.05 32.19
C GLU A 261 2.92 19.78 31.19
N PRO A 262 3.45 20.80 30.50
CA PRO A 262 4.64 20.69 29.67
C PRO A 262 5.82 20.01 30.36
N GLY A 263 6.42 19.02 29.69
CA GLY A 263 7.59 18.29 30.17
C GLY A 263 7.29 17.11 31.09
N THR A 264 6.01 16.82 31.33
CA THR A 264 5.61 15.62 32.07
C THR A 264 5.54 14.40 31.16
N GLU A 265 5.77 13.23 31.75
CA GLU A 265 5.76 11.94 31.07
C GLU A 265 5.01 10.90 31.91
N THR A 266 4.38 9.95 31.22
CA THR A 266 3.78 8.76 31.84
C THR A 266 3.99 7.54 30.96
N GLU A 267 4.02 6.38 31.60
CA GLU A 267 4.14 5.08 30.95
C GLU A 267 2.74 4.53 30.62
N ILE A 268 2.60 4.02 29.39
CA ILE A 268 1.38 3.37 28.92
C ILE A 268 1.66 1.90 28.67
N GLU A 269 0.74 1.05 29.13
CA GLU A 269 0.76 -0.38 28.83
C GLU A 269 0.85 -0.63 27.32
N PRO A 270 1.68 -1.58 26.86
CA PRO A 270 1.82 -1.91 25.46
C PRO A 270 0.46 -2.18 24.78
N PHE A 271 0.22 -1.57 23.62
CA PHE A 271 -1.01 -1.81 22.86
C PHE A 271 -0.76 -1.81 21.35
N SER A 272 -1.64 -2.48 20.62
CA SER A 272 -1.54 -2.58 19.16
C SER A 272 -2.03 -1.31 18.49
N VAL A 273 -1.17 -0.73 17.65
CA VAL A 273 -1.50 0.41 16.78
C VAL A 273 -2.07 -0.04 15.43
N ARG A 274 -2.21 -1.36 15.20
CA ARG A 274 -2.70 -1.94 13.93
C ARG A 274 -4.00 -1.33 13.46
N ILE A 275 -4.89 -0.93 14.36
CA ILE A 275 -6.18 -0.31 14.02
C ILE A 275 -6.06 0.96 13.17
N LEU A 276 -4.95 1.70 13.30
CA LEU A 276 -4.65 2.90 12.50
C LEU A 276 -4.15 2.55 11.10
N TYR A 277 -3.69 1.31 10.90
CA TYR A 277 -3.16 0.79 9.62
C TYR A 277 -4.10 -0.21 8.94
N GLN A 278 -4.98 -0.87 9.72
CA GLN A 278 -5.83 -1.99 9.36
C GLN A 278 -7.18 -1.83 10.04
N SER A 279 -8.09 -1.09 9.41
CA SER A 279 -9.51 -1.36 9.60
C SER A 279 -10.11 -1.71 8.24
N SER A 280 -10.23 -3.01 8.03
CA SER A 280 -11.06 -3.73 7.07
C SER A 280 -11.01 -3.46 5.56
N ASP A 281 -10.86 -2.25 5.03
CA ASP A 281 -11.21 -1.99 3.61
C ASP A 281 -10.34 -0.94 2.95
N ALA A 282 -9.78 -1.26 1.78
CA ALA A 282 -9.29 -0.36 0.73
C ALA A 282 -8.90 1.12 1.05
N VAL A 283 -8.12 1.40 2.10
CA VAL A 283 -7.40 2.67 2.36
C VAL A 283 -6.37 2.99 1.26
N ASN A 284 -6.68 4.01 0.48
CA ASN A 284 -5.71 4.59 -0.43
C ASN A 284 -4.84 5.59 0.33
N PHE A 285 -3.53 5.59 0.05
CA PHE A 285 -2.62 6.60 0.57
C PHE A 285 -2.30 7.59 -0.53
N LEU A 286 -2.45 8.87 -0.22
CA LEU A 286 -1.91 9.97 -1.02
C LEU A 286 -0.48 10.23 -0.57
N ILE A 287 0.49 9.94 -1.43
CA ILE A 287 1.91 10.09 -1.15
C ILE A 287 2.44 11.38 -1.78
N TYR A 288 3.14 12.20 -1.01
CA TYR A 288 3.85 13.37 -1.54
C TYR A 288 5.11 13.69 -0.74
N HIS A 289 6.08 14.35 -1.37
CA HIS A 289 7.27 14.88 -0.68
C HIS A 289 6.99 16.27 -0.11
N GLY A 290 7.40 16.49 1.13
CA GLY A 290 7.22 17.76 1.81
C GLY A 290 8.16 17.93 3.01
N SER A 291 7.70 18.72 3.99
CA SER A 291 8.50 19.10 5.14
C SER A 291 7.98 18.55 6.47
N LEU A 292 8.77 18.69 7.52
CA LEU A 292 8.24 18.70 8.88
C LEU A 292 7.24 19.85 9.07
N THR A 293 6.24 19.66 9.94
CA THR A 293 5.23 20.69 10.29
C THR A 293 5.62 21.51 11.52
N HIS A 294 6.87 21.40 11.97
CA HIS A 294 7.46 22.22 13.00
C HIS A 294 8.87 22.69 12.58
N PRO A 295 9.40 23.77 13.17
CA PRO A 295 10.77 24.21 12.92
C PRO A 295 11.80 23.09 13.15
N PRO A 296 12.85 23.01 12.31
CA PRO A 296 13.21 23.95 11.25
C PRO A 296 12.42 23.83 9.94
N CYS A 297 11.38 22.98 9.86
CA CYS A 297 10.57 22.75 8.65
C CYS A 297 11.37 22.19 7.46
N THR A 298 12.32 21.29 7.76
CA THR A 298 13.18 20.66 6.75
C THR A 298 12.36 19.85 5.74
N GLU A 299 12.63 20.09 4.45
CA GLU A 299 11.96 19.47 3.29
C GLU A 299 12.56 18.10 2.97
N SER A 300 12.34 17.12 3.87
CA SER A 300 12.92 15.78 3.78
C SER A 300 11.93 14.66 4.09
N VAL A 301 10.63 14.97 4.09
CA VAL A 301 9.57 14.08 4.58
C VAL A 301 8.76 13.52 3.41
N MET A 302 8.62 12.19 3.37
CA MET A 302 7.61 11.52 2.55
C MET A 302 6.31 11.42 3.36
N TRP A 303 5.30 12.19 2.99
CA TRP A 303 3.98 12.13 3.61
C TRP A 303 3.13 11.05 2.95
N MET A 304 2.50 10.22 3.79
CA MET A 304 1.49 9.24 3.40
C MET A 304 0.18 9.61 4.09
N ILE A 305 -0.71 10.27 3.36
CA ILE A 305 -1.99 10.73 3.92
C ILE A 305 -3.06 9.67 3.65
N SER A 306 -3.60 9.10 4.72
CA SER A 306 -4.73 8.17 4.66
C SER A 306 -6.01 8.92 4.28
N ASP A 307 -6.79 8.38 3.34
CA ASP A 307 -8.12 8.90 3.02
C ASP A 307 -9.22 8.40 3.98
N LYS A 308 -8.87 7.51 4.93
CA LYS A 308 -9.78 6.98 5.94
C LYS A 308 -9.90 7.90 7.16
N ILE A 309 -11.14 8.12 7.59
CA ILE A 309 -11.49 9.01 8.70
C ILE A 309 -12.11 8.20 9.85
N PHE A 310 -11.44 8.19 11.01
CA PHE A 310 -11.84 7.42 12.18
C PHE A 310 -12.86 8.17 13.05
N PRO A 311 -13.99 7.57 13.44
CA PRO A 311 -14.89 8.17 14.43
C PRO A 311 -14.31 8.02 15.86
N ALA A 312 -14.47 9.05 16.69
CA ALA A 312 -14.21 9.04 18.13
C ALA A 312 -15.21 9.94 18.85
N THR A 313 -15.47 9.72 20.14
CA THR A 313 -16.41 10.58 20.86
C THR A 313 -15.88 12.00 21.01
N GLU A 314 -16.79 12.97 21.16
CA GLU A 314 -16.42 14.35 21.42
C GLU A 314 -15.60 14.45 22.72
N GLU A 315 -15.95 13.68 23.75
CA GLU A 315 -15.25 13.64 25.03
C GLU A 315 -13.79 13.19 24.87
N GLN A 316 -13.51 12.15 24.06
CA GLN A 316 -12.16 11.69 23.80
C GLN A 316 -11.31 12.77 23.13
N LEU A 317 -11.90 13.51 22.18
CA LEU A 317 -11.20 14.57 21.45
C LEU A 317 -10.99 15.82 22.33
N GLN A 318 -11.97 16.19 23.14
CA GLN A 318 -11.86 17.32 24.08
C GLN A 318 -10.77 17.13 25.13
N LEU A 319 -10.44 15.90 25.51
CA LEU A 319 -9.35 15.64 26.47
C LEU A 319 -8.00 16.18 25.99
N PHE A 320 -7.72 16.19 24.67
CA PHE A 320 -6.49 16.77 24.15
C PHE A 320 -6.41 18.28 24.35
N HIS A 321 -7.54 18.99 24.39
CA HIS A 321 -7.57 20.43 24.70
C HIS A 321 -7.34 20.74 26.19
N THR A 322 -7.27 19.73 27.06
CA THR A 322 -6.94 19.94 28.48
C THR A 322 -5.43 20.02 28.72
N LEU A 323 -4.63 19.54 27.76
CA LEU A 323 -3.19 19.62 27.79
C LEU A 323 -2.74 21.08 27.65
N LYS A 324 -1.80 21.50 28.48
CA LYS A 324 -1.20 22.83 28.36
C LYS A 324 -0.03 22.77 27.39
N LEU A 325 0.01 23.71 26.44
CA LEU A 325 1.14 23.87 25.53
C LEU A 325 2.08 24.98 26.03
N LEU A 326 3.33 24.94 25.57
CA LEU A 326 4.28 26.04 25.77
C LEU A 326 3.78 27.31 25.07
N ASN A 327 4.27 28.45 25.55
CA ASN A 327 3.87 29.79 25.08
C ASN A 327 2.37 30.10 25.21
N ASP A 328 1.66 29.34 26.07
CA ASP A 328 0.21 29.42 26.24
C ASP A 328 -0.56 29.22 24.91
N ASP A 329 0.02 28.43 23.99
CA ASP A 329 -0.67 28.04 22.75
C ASP A 329 -1.91 27.19 23.10
N ASP A 330 -3.00 27.41 22.36
CA ASP A 330 -4.25 26.63 22.49
C ASP A 330 -4.41 25.57 21.38
N HIS A 331 -3.41 25.44 20.51
CA HIS A 331 -3.34 24.53 19.36
C HIS A 331 -1.90 24.16 19.03
N ASN A 332 -1.71 23.04 18.35
CA ASN A 332 -0.40 22.59 17.85
C ASN A 332 -0.42 22.19 16.37
N ASN A 333 -1.38 22.73 15.61
CA ASN A 333 -1.49 22.53 14.18
C ASN A 333 -0.94 23.72 13.39
N ARG A 334 0.00 23.45 12.47
CA ARG A 334 0.56 24.46 11.56
C ARG A 334 -0.46 24.87 10.48
N PRO A 335 -0.53 26.16 10.09
CA PRO A 335 -1.32 26.60 8.94
C PRO A 335 -0.93 25.91 7.63
N LEU A 336 -1.89 25.77 6.71
CA LEU A 336 -1.65 25.22 5.37
C LEU A 336 -0.57 26.00 4.59
N GLN A 337 0.26 25.26 3.88
CA GLN A 337 1.34 25.78 3.06
C GLN A 337 0.99 25.73 1.57
N GLN A 338 1.73 26.47 0.75
CA GLN A 338 1.49 26.51 -0.69
C GLN A 338 1.90 25.18 -1.35
N ARG A 339 1.04 24.66 -2.24
CA ARG A 339 1.29 23.41 -2.96
C ARG A 339 2.47 23.48 -3.94
N ASN A 340 2.68 24.63 -4.57
CA ASN A 340 3.80 24.86 -5.51
C ASN A 340 3.93 23.80 -6.62
N ASN A 341 2.80 23.39 -7.21
CA ASN A 341 2.73 22.37 -8.27
C ASN A 341 3.24 20.96 -7.88
N ARG A 342 3.46 20.69 -6.59
CA ARG A 342 3.76 19.34 -6.11
C ARG A 342 2.59 18.41 -6.41
N ARG A 343 2.94 17.22 -6.92
CA ARG A 343 2.00 16.17 -7.29
C ARG A 343 1.86 15.15 -6.17
N THR A 344 0.69 14.53 -6.07
CA THR A 344 0.43 13.41 -5.15
C THR A 344 0.32 12.11 -5.94
N ARG A 345 0.89 11.03 -5.41
CA ARG A 345 0.76 9.65 -5.90
C ARG A 345 -0.33 8.92 -5.12
N LEU A 346 -1.02 7.96 -5.73
CA LEU A 346 -2.07 7.16 -5.07
C LEU A 346 -1.64 5.69 -4.93
N THR A 347 -1.76 5.11 -3.74
CA THR A 347 -1.63 3.66 -3.51
C THR A 347 -3.01 3.02 -3.40
N VAL A 348 -3.17 1.74 -3.76
CA VAL A 348 -4.46 1.02 -3.66
C VAL A 348 -4.42 0.01 -2.50
N GLN A 349 -5.44 0.01 -1.64
CA GLN A 349 -5.67 -1.04 -0.63
C GLN A 349 -6.86 -1.94 -1.05
N ASP A 350 -6.89 -3.13 -0.46
CA ASP A 350 -7.46 -4.38 -0.97
C ASP A 350 -8.95 -4.64 -0.61
N TYR A 351 -9.64 -5.56 -1.31
CA TYR A 351 -11.04 -6.00 -1.06
C TYR A 351 -11.20 -7.54 -1.07
N SER A 352 -12.28 -8.09 -0.50
CA SER A 352 -12.51 -9.56 -0.44
C SER A 352 -13.78 -9.99 -1.19
N TYR A 353 -13.76 -11.12 -1.88
CA TYR A 353 -14.94 -11.69 -2.54
C TYR A 353 -15.92 -12.33 -1.55
N LYS A 354 -15.47 -12.72 -0.35
CA LYS A 354 -16.34 -13.28 0.70
C LYS A 354 -17.47 -12.34 1.12
N ASN A 355 -17.25 -11.03 1.04
CA ASN A 355 -18.24 -9.99 1.34
C ASN A 355 -18.69 -9.23 0.09
N ALA A 356 -18.60 -9.83 -1.11
CA ALA A 356 -18.94 -9.16 -2.37
C ALA A 356 -20.38 -8.60 -2.43
N GLY A 357 -21.33 -9.22 -1.73
CA GLY A 357 -22.70 -8.70 -1.59
C GLY A 357 -22.81 -7.41 -0.76
N GLU A 358 -21.76 -7.08 -0.01
CA GLU A 358 -21.69 -5.93 0.90
C GLU A 358 -20.74 -4.83 0.39
N TRP A 359 -20.02 -5.03 -0.73
CA TRP A 359 -19.10 -4.03 -1.27
C TRP A 359 -19.70 -2.64 -1.44
N LYS A 360 -21.02 -2.54 -1.69
CA LYS A 360 -21.73 -1.26 -1.75
C LYS A 360 -21.61 -0.41 -0.47
N ASN A 361 -21.24 -1.00 0.67
CA ASN A 361 -21.05 -0.32 1.94
C ASN A 361 -19.79 0.56 1.94
N GLU A 362 -18.72 0.11 1.28
CA GLU A 362 -17.44 0.84 1.15
C GLU A 362 -17.24 1.46 -0.24
N ASN A 363 -17.87 0.87 -1.25
CA ASN A 363 -17.81 1.26 -2.66
C ASN A 363 -19.23 1.49 -3.19
N PRO A 364 -19.87 2.65 -2.94
CA PRO A 364 -21.29 2.89 -3.24
C PRO A 364 -21.70 2.64 -4.70
N GLN A 365 -20.78 2.83 -5.64
CA GLN A 365 -20.95 2.55 -7.06
C GLN A 365 -21.33 1.08 -7.33
N CYS A 366 -20.89 0.15 -6.46
CA CYS A 366 -21.29 -1.25 -6.51
C CYS A 366 -22.79 -1.50 -6.25
N GLY A 367 -23.56 -0.47 -5.87
CA GLY A 367 -25.02 -0.50 -5.72
C GLY A 367 -25.82 0.14 -6.87
N GLY A 368 -25.19 0.40 -8.03
CA GLY A 368 -25.85 1.01 -9.19
C GLY A 368 -26.91 0.14 -9.89
N SER A 369 -27.61 0.70 -10.87
CA SER A 369 -28.71 0.02 -11.59
C SER A 369 -28.28 -0.81 -12.80
N GLN A 370 -27.03 -0.67 -13.23
CA GLN A 370 -26.44 -1.39 -14.36
C GLN A 370 -25.28 -2.27 -13.91
N GLN A 371 -25.37 -2.83 -12.71
CA GLN A 371 -24.33 -3.69 -12.16
C GLN A 371 -24.24 -5.04 -12.88
N SER A 372 -23.03 -5.56 -12.96
CA SER A 372 -22.68 -6.88 -13.50
C SER A 372 -22.07 -7.75 -12.39
N PRO A 373 -22.14 -9.10 -12.48
CA PRO A 373 -22.60 -9.89 -13.63
C PRO A 373 -24.12 -10.14 -13.69
N LEU A 374 -24.60 -10.69 -14.81
CA LEU A 374 -25.99 -11.05 -15.06
C LEU A 374 -26.17 -12.53 -15.46
N ASP A 375 -27.37 -13.04 -15.29
CA ASP A 375 -27.83 -14.24 -15.99
C ASP A 375 -28.31 -13.88 -17.40
N VAL A 376 -27.79 -14.59 -18.40
CA VAL A 376 -28.07 -14.36 -19.81
C VAL A 376 -29.04 -15.44 -20.28
N ASP A 377 -30.34 -15.14 -20.28
CA ASP A 377 -31.37 -16.07 -20.74
C ASP A 377 -31.43 -16.09 -22.28
N ARG A 378 -30.84 -17.14 -22.88
CA ARG A 378 -30.74 -17.28 -24.33
C ARG A 378 -32.11 -17.26 -25.02
N ASP A 379 -33.05 -18.05 -24.51
CA ASP A 379 -34.35 -18.24 -25.14
C ASP A 379 -35.15 -16.93 -25.11
N GLU A 380 -35.10 -16.18 -24.01
CA GLU A 380 -35.77 -14.89 -23.91
C GLU A 380 -35.16 -13.88 -24.89
N ILE A 381 -33.84 -13.82 -24.99
CA ILE A 381 -33.14 -12.84 -25.82
C ILE A 381 -33.33 -13.15 -27.32
N GLU A 382 -33.19 -14.41 -27.73
CA GLU A 382 -33.41 -14.83 -29.12
C GLU A 382 -34.84 -14.53 -29.62
N ASN A 383 -35.83 -14.58 -28.72
CA ASN A 383 -37.22 -14.30 -29.06
C ASN A 383 -37.58 -12.80 -29.04
N SER A 384 -36.78 -11.95 -28.37
CA SER A 384 -37.13 -10.54 -28.11
C SER A 384 -36.21 -9.51 -28.79
N SER A 385 -35.03 -9.92 -29.26
CA SER A 385 -34.02 -9.05 -29.86
C SER A 385 -34.05 -9.07 -31.39
N GLY A 386 -33.63 -7.96 -32.01
CA GLY A 386 -33.39 -7.88 -33.45
C GLY A 386 -31.96 -8.25 -33.79
N GLU A 387 -31.74 -8.94 -34.91
CA GLU A 387 -30.40 -9.33 -35.36
C GLU A 387 -29.53 -8.08 -35.67
N SER A 388 -28.33 -8.02 -35.08
CA SER A 388 -27.34 -6.97 -35.34
C SER A 388 -26.19 -7.45 -36.22
N SER A 389 -25.40 -6.49 -36.72
CA SER A 389 -24.21 -6.78 -37.52
C SER A 389 -23.09 -7.42 -36.68
N ALA A 390 -22.21 -8.19 -37.31
CA ALA A 390 -21.19 -8.97 -36.60
C ALA A 390 -20.16 -8.09 -35.86
N ILE A 391 -19.79 -8.54 -34.65
CA ILE A 391 -18.59 -8.11 -33.94
C ILE A 391 -17.36 -8.62 -34.71
N LYS A 392 -16.35 -7.76 -34.84
CA LYS A 392 -15.13 -8.03 -35.61
C LYS A 392 -13.92 -7.94 -34.69
N PHE A 393 -13.26 -9.07 -34.51
CA PHE A 393 -11.94 -9.16 -33.92
C PHE A 393 -10.88 -8.89 -35.00
N LYS A 394 -9.99 -7.94 -34.74
CA LYS A 394 -8.93 -7.55 -35.68
C LYS A 394 -7.57 -7.82 -35.08
N HIS A 395 -6.67 -8.32 -35.93
CA HIS A 395 -5.29 -8.66 -35.60
C HIS A 395 -5.07 -9.78 -34.57
N ILE A 396 -6.13 -10.44 -34.09
CA ILE A 396 -6.06 -11.47 -33.04
C ILE A 396 -5.19 -12.69 -33.40
N PHE A 397 -5.05 -13.05 -34.68
CA PHE A 397 -4.15 -14.12 -35.15
C PHE A 397 -2.83 -13.62 -35.73
N SER A 398 -2.76 -12.34 -36.10
CA SER A 398 -1.64 -11.79 -36.87
C SER A 398 -0.63 -11.02 -36.02
N THR A 399 -0.95 -10.76 -34.76
CA THR A 399 -0.12 -10.02 -33.83
C THR A 399 0.05 -10.84 -32.56
N VAL A 400 1.31 -10.97 -32.15
CA VAL A 400 1.74 -11.61 -30.90
C VAL A 400 2.49 -10.54 -30.11
N PRO A 401 2.25 -10.38 -28.80
CA PRO A 401 2.98 -9.39 -28.00
C PRO A 401 4.47 -9.74 -27.96
N GLU A 402 5.33 -8.73 -27.74
CA GLU A 402 6.77 -8.95 -27.59
C GLU A 402 7.06 -9.76 -26.33
N ARG A 403 6.35 -9.47 -25.24
CA ARG A 403 6.38 -10.24 -24.00
C ARG A 403 4.99 -10.40 -23.43
N LEU A 404 4.78 -11.52 -22.73
CA LEU A 404 3.52 -11.84 -22.10
C LEU A 404 3.76 -12.27 -20.66
N ILE A 405 3.14 -11.56 -19.73
CA ILE A 405 3.32 -11.80 -18.31
C ILE A 405 2.03 -12.38 -17.75
N LEU A 406 2.14 -13.53 -17.10
CA LEU A 406 1.09 -14.13 -16.28
C LEU A 406 1.30 -13.67 -14.84
N LYS A 407 0.30 -13.04 -14.23
CA LYS A 407 0.39 -12.48 -12.88
C LYS A 407 -0.78 -12.93 -12.04
N ASN A 408 -0.52 -13.39 -10.82
CA ASN A 408 -1.54 -13.42 -9.78
C ASN A 408 -1.56 -12.03 -9.13
N ASP A 409 -2.59 -11.22 -9.40
CA ASP A 409 -2.67 -9.87 -8.83
C ASP A 409 -3.25 -9.85 -7.40
N GLY A 410 -3.59 -11.03 -6.88
CA GLY A 410 -4.21 -11.23 -5.58
C GLY A 410 -5.72 -11.42 -5.64
N HIS A 411 -6.38 -10.99 -6.72
CA HIS A 411 -7.80 -11.21 -6.94
C HIS A 411 -8.07 -12.16 -8.09
N THR A 412 -7.17 -12.23 -9.06
CA THR A 412 -7.31 -13.06 -10.25
C THR A 412 -5.95 -13.39 -10.84
N LEU A 413 -5.98 -14.34 -11.77
CA LEU A 413 -4.88 -14.61 -12.68
C LEU A 413 -5.04 -13.70 -13.90
N LYS A 414 -4.13 -12.74 -14.08
CA LYS A 414 -4.17 -11.70 -15.11
C LYS A 414 -3.04 -11.87 -16.13
N PHE A 415 -3.36 -11.67 -17.41
CA PHE A 415 -2.39 -11.61 -18.51
C PHE A 415 -2.08 -10.14 -18.83
N ILE A 416 -0.80 -9.77 -18.82
CA ILE A 416 -0.32 -8.43 -19.15
C ILE A 416 0.47 -8.50 -20.45
N PHE A 417 -0.05 -7.86 -21.48
CA PHE A 417 0.56 -7.79 -22.80
C PHE A 417 1.60 -6.65 -22.85
N LYS A 418 2.81 -6.94 -23.32
CA LYS A 418 3.83 -5.93 -23.63
C LYS A 418 4.06 -5.92 -25.14
N TRP A 419 3.55 -4.88 -25.78
CA TRP A 419 3.68 -4.64 -27.20
C TRP A 419 4.98 -3.87 -27.49
N ALA A 420 5.59 -4.10 -28.65
CA ALA A 420 6.81 -3.40 -29.04
C ALA A 420 6.52 -1.94 -29.42
N ASP A 421 7.47 -1.04 -29.14
CA ASP A 421 7.37 0.38 -29.48
C ASP A 421 7.14 0.58 -30.99
N GLY A 422 6.04 1.29 -31.32
CA GLY A 422 5.70 1.64 -32.71
C GLY A 422 4.82 0.62 -33.46
N GLU A 423 4.39 -0.47 -32.82
CA GLU A 423 3.40 -1.38 -33.42
C GLU A 423 1.99 -0.76 -33.47
N LYS A 424 1.56 -0.32 -34.66
CA LYS A 424 0.19 0.15 -34.94
C LYS A 424 -0.87 -0.97 -35.00
N LYS A 425 -0.65 -2.11 -34.36
CA LYS A 425 -1.48 -3.33 -34.53
C LYS A 425 -1.77 -4.06 -33.22
N ILE A 426 -1.91 -3.33 -32.11
CA ILE A 426 -2.58 -3.85 -30.93
C ILE A 426 -3.94 -4.40 -31.38
N PRO A 427 -4.25 -5.66 -31.11
CA PRO A 427 -5.52 -6.21 -31.52
C PRO A 427 -6.70 -5.49 -30.87
N TYR A 428 -7.83 -5.48 -31.57
CA TYR A 428 -9.00 -4.75 -31.12
C TYR A 428 -10.31 -5.38 -31.58
N VAL A 429 -11.37 -5.01 -30.86
CA VAL A 429 -12.76 -5.34 -31.15
C VAL A 429 -13.45 -4.13 -31.76
N SER A 430 -14.32 -4.35 -32.76
CA SER A 430 -15.08 -3.29 -33.44
C SER A 430 -16.31 -3.86 -34.16
N GLY A 431 -17.17 -3.01 -34.73
CA GLY A 431 -18.35 -3.44 -35.49
C GLY A 431 -19.58 -3.66 -34.62
N SER A 432 -20.64 -4.24 -35.17
CA SER A 432 -21.94 -4.30 -34.49
C SER A 432 -22.45 -2.91 -34.07
N SER A 433 -22.98 -2.78 -32.86
CA SER A 433 -23.36 -1.53 -32.20
C SER A 433 -22.20 -0.77 -31.56
N LEU A 434 -20.95 -1.24 -31.69
CA LEU A 434 -19.78 -0.58 -31.10
C LEU A 434 -19.43 0.70 -31.87
N GLU A 435 -19.49 1.83 -31.17
CA GLU A 435 -19.22 3.17 -31.73
C GLU A 435 -17.72 3.41 -32.00
N HIS A 436 -16.85 2.72 -31.25
CA HIS A 436 -15.39 2.89 -31.27
C HIS A 436 -14.66 1.56 -31.49
N LYS A 437 -13.33 1.61 -31.62
CA LYS A 437 -12.52 0.39 -31.49
C LYS A 437 -12.13 0.22 -30.03
N TYR A 438 -12.05 -1.03 -29.61
CA TYR A 438 -11.66 -1.36 -28.24
C TYR A 438 -10.36 -2.17 -28.28
N LEU A 439 -9.25 -1.55 -27.90
CA LEU A 439 -7.91 -2.14 -27.87
C LEU A 439 -7.79 -3.09 -26.69
N ILE A 440 -7.15 -4.26 -26.87
CA ILE A 440 -6.96 -5.16 -25.74
C ILE A 440 -6.05 -4.56 -24.67
N HIS A 441 -6.46 -4.73 -23.41
CA HIS A 441 -5.67 -4.44 -22.22
C HIS A 441 -5.17 -5.73 -21.53
N SER A 442 -6.06 -6.67 -21.22
CA SER A 442 -5.70 -7.87 -20.43
C SER A 442 -6.67 -9.04 -20.60
N PHE A 443 -6.27 -10.22 -20.14
CA PHE A 443 -7.21 -11.30 -19.77
C PHE A 443 -7.24 -11.49 -18.26
N GLN A 444 -8.38 -11.90 -17.73
CA GLN A 444 -8.57 -12.26 -16.32
C GLN A 444 -9.52 -13.45 -16.18
N PHE A 445 -9.41 -14.18 -15.07
CA PHE A 445 -10.16 -15.43 -14.85
C PHE A 445 -11.01 -15.34 -13.59
N ARG A 446 -12.13 -16.05 -13.59
CA ARG A 446 -13.06 -16.21 -12.46
C ARG A 446 -13.26 -17.68 -12.19
N TRP A 447 -13.16 -18.07 -10.92
CA TRP A 447 -13.29 -19.43 -10.43
C TRP A 447 -13.75 -19.46 -8.97
N SER A 448 -14.13 -20.66 -8.52
CA SER A 448 -14.58 -20.93 -7.16
C SER A 448 -14.04 -22.29 -6.69
N SER A 449 -13.94 -22.47 -5.37
CA SER A 449 -13.66 -23.75 -4.72
C SER A 449 -14.71 -24.81 -5.04
N ASP A 450 -15.95 -24.39 -5.32
CA ASP A 450 -16.95 -25.22 -5.97
C ASP A 450 -16.87 -25.05 -7.50
N VAL A 451 -16.43 -26.13 -8.17
CA VAL A 451 -16.26 -26.18 -9.63
C VAL A 451 -17.56 -25.97 -10.40
N ASN A 452 -18.74 -26.00 -9.76
CA ASN A 452 -20.02 -25.75 -10.42
C ASN A 452 -20.48 -24.29 -10.34
N SER A 453 -19.71 -23.41 -9.67
CA SER A 453 -20.10 -22.03 -9.37
C SER A 453 -18.98 -21.01 -9.58
N GLY A 454 -18.06 -21.27 -10.52
CA GLY A 454 -16.88 -20.42 -10.72
C GLY A 454 -17.08 -19.19 -11.62
N SER A 455 -18.04 -19.24 -12.55
CA SER A 455 -18.34 -18.11 -13.44
C SER A 455 -19.06 -16.99 -12.68
N GLU A 456 -18.86 -15.75 -13.15
CA GLU A 456 -19.61 -14.59 -12.67
C GLU A 456 -20.98 -14.53 -13.36
N HIS A 457 -20.96 -14.55 -14.69
CA HIS A 457 -22.17 -14.65 -15.49
C HIS A 457 -22.75 -16.07 -15.42
N GLN A 458 -24.06 -16.13 -15.58
CA GLN A 458 -24.77 -17.36 -15.86
C GLN A 458 -25.35 -17.30 -17.27
N ILE A 459 -25.59 -18.48 -17.83
CA ILE A 459 -26.29 -18.62 -19.10
C ILE A 459 -27.52 -19.49 -18.86
N SER A 460 -28.70 -18.90 -19.01
CA SER A 460 -29.99 -19.54 -18.72
C SER A 460 -29.97 -20.28 -17.38
N GLY A 461 -29.45 -19.62 -16.34
CA GLY A 461 -29.33 -20.12 -14.97
C GLY A 461 -28.19 -21.12 -14.71
N LYS A 462 -27.35 -21.43 -15.70
CA LYS A 462 -26.18 -22.31 -15.54
C LYS A 462 -24.93 -21.48 -15.28
N SER A 463 -24.24 -21.78 -14.16
CA SER A 463 -22.86 -21.34 -13.92
C SER A 463 -21.86 -22.36 -14.46
N TYR A 464 -20.63 -21.90 -14.72
CA TYR A 464 -19.56 -22.68 -15.33
C TYR A 464 -18.32 -22.70 -14.42
N PRO A 465 -17.49 -23.75 -14.49
CA PRO A 465 -16.26 -23.83 -13.70
C PRO A 465 -15.32 -22.63 -13.77
N ILE A 466 -15.15 -22.07 -14.96
CA ILE A 466 -14.27 -20.92 -15.21
C ILE A 466 -14.97 -19.96 -16.17
N GLU A 467 -14.90 -18.67 -15.87
CA GLU A 467 -15.15 -17.60 -16.83
C GLU A 467 -13.85 -16.84 -17.10
N MET A 468 -13.43 -16.75 -18.36
CA MET A 468 -12.35 -15.88 -18.77
C MET A 468 -12.94 -14.60 -19.36
N GLN A 469 -12.43 -13.46 -18.89
CA GLN A 469 -12.85 -12.13 -19.28
C GLN A 469 -11.69 -11.44 -20.01
N SER A 470 -11.93 -11.01 -21.24
CA SER A 470 -10.98 -10.25 -22.03
C SER A 470 -11.34 -8.78 -22.03
N VAL A 471 -10.48 -7.99 -21.39
CA VAL A 471 -10.70 -6.57 -21.09
C VAL A 471 -10.07 -5.72 -22.18
N HIS A 472 -10.85 -4.79 -22.70
CA HIS A 472 -10.47 -3.85 -23.74
C HIS A 472 -10.89 -2.43 -23.36
N TYR A 473 -10.20 -1.43 -23.89
CA TYR A 473 -10.53 -0.01 -23.69
C TYR A 473 -10.70 0.72 -25.02
N ASN A 474 -11.56 1.74 -25.02
CA ASN A 474 -11.88 2.55 -26.18
C ASN A 474 -10.63 3.31 -26.72
N ASP A 475 -10.39 3.23 -28.04
CA ASP A 475 -9.23 3.82 -28.73
C ASP A 475 -9.21 5.36 -28.79
N GLU A 476 -10.24 6.03 -28.27
CA GLU A 476 -10.24 7.48 -28.06
C GLU A 476 -9.45 7.93 -26.82
N TYR A 477 -9.13 7.01 -25.91
CA TYR A 477 -8.34 7.28 -24.70
C TYR A 477 -6.91 6.76 -24.86
N ASP A 478 -5.96 7.41 -24.17
CA ASP A 478 -4.54 7.07 -24.26
C ASP A 478 -4.23 5.71 -23.58
N ASN A 479 -5.01 5.31 -22.58
CA ASN A 479 -4.84 4.09 -21.79
C ASN A 479 -6.17 3.60 -21.18
N TYR A 480 -6.13 2.48 -20.46
CA TYR A 480 -7.30 1.85 -19.83
C TYR A 480 -7.82 2.70 -18.65
N GLU A 481 -6.90 3.26 -17.86
CA GLU A 481 -7.16 4.02 -16.65
C GLU A 481 -7.95 5.31 -16.94
N ASP A 482 -7.68 5.95 -18.08
CA ASP A 482 -8.44 7.11 -18.55
C ASP A 482 -9.86 6.73 -19.03
N ALA A 483 -10.05 5.50 -19.49
CA ALA A 483 -11.32 5.00 -20.03
C ALA A 483 -12.22 4.36 -18.95
N GLU A 484 -11.66 3.81 -17.87
CA GLU A 484 -12.35 2.86 -16.98
C GLU A 484 -13.59 3.41 -16.25
N ASN A 485 -13.67 4.72 -16.07
CA ASN A 485 -14.80 5.40 -15.42
C ASN A 485 -15.64 6.24 -16.41
N THR A 486 -15.49 5.98 -17.71
CA THR A 486 -16.26 6.68 -18.75
C THR A 486 -17.33 5.76 -19.31
N GLU A 487 -18.51 6.31 -19.60
CA GLU A 487 -19.61 5.54 -20.19
C GLU A 487 -19.14 4.87 -21.49
N LYS A 488 -19.30 3.55 -21.59
CA LYS A 488 -18.79 2.73 -22.72
C LYS A 488 -17.27 2.87 -22.95
N GLY A 489 -16.50 3.25 -21.92
CA GLY A 489 -15.04 3.32 -22.02
C GLY A 489 -14.39 1.95 -22.12
N ILE A 490 -15.03 0.92 -21.56
CA ILE A 490 -14.50 -0.44 -21.47
C ILE A 490 -15.39 -1.41 -22.22
N LEU A 491 -14.77 -2.41 -22.86
CA LEU A 491 -15.45 -3.58 -23.39
C LEU A 491 -14.86 -4.84 -22.79
N ILE A 492 -15.72 -5.71 -22.24
CA ILE A 492 -15.30 -7.01 -21.70
C ILE A 492 -15.98 -8.13 -22.48
N TYR A 493 -15.16 -9.03 -23.01
CA TYR A 493 -15.60 -10.22 -23.72
C TYR A 493 -15.47 -11.46 -22.81
N SER A 494 -16.58 -12.16 -22.55
CA SER A 494 -16.62 -13.35 -21.68
C SER A 494 -16.66 -14.67 -22.45
N LEU A 495 -15.85 -15.63 -21.99
CA LEU A 495 -15.86 -17.03 -22.39
C LEU A 495 -15.99 -17.95 -21.18
N PHE A 496 -16.61 -19.10 -21.40
CA PHE A 496 -16.86 -20.08 -20.34
C PHE A 496 -16.19 -21.41 -20.65
N TYR A 497 -15.70 -22.09 -19.61
CA TYR A 497 -15.14 -23.42 -19.72
C TYR A 497 -16.00 -24.43 -18.97
N GLU A 498 -16.14 -25.63 -19.52
CA GLU A 498 -16.84 -26.74 -18.85
C GLU A 498 -16.05 -28.04 -18.88
N VAL A 499 -16.45 -28.99 -18.03
CA VAL A 499 -15.80 -30.30 -17.93
C VAL A 499 -16.02 -31.08 -19.23
N GLY A 500 -14.94 -31.37 -19.94
CA GLY A 500 -14.86 -32.18 -21.14
C GLY A 500 -13.91 -33.37 -20.99
N SER A 501 -13.77 -34.13 -22.07
CA SER A 501 -12.93 -35.34 -22.12
C SER A 501 -11.50 -35.11 -22.61
N GLU A 502 -11.21 -33.94 -23.17
CA GLU A 502 -9.93 -33.60 -23.79
C GLU A 502 -9.31 -32.37 -23.11
N GLU A 503 -7.98 -32.31 -23.10
CA GLU A 503 -7.26 -31.14 -22.60
C GLU A 503 -7.40 -29.97 -23.57
N PHE A 504 -7.68 -28.78 -23.04
CA PHE A 504 -7.58 -27.55 -23.83
C PHE A 504 -6.13 -27.07 -23.83
N GLU A 505 -5.48 -27.08 -25.00
CA GLU A 505 -4.04 -26.84 -25.15
C GLU A 505 -3.58 -25.53 -24.50
N PHE A 506 -4.38 -24.47 -24.64
CA PHE A 506 -4.09 -23.17 -24.00
C PHE A 506 -4.03 -23.26 -22.48
N LEU A 507 -4.95 -24.01 -21.84
CA LEU A 507 -4.92 -24.18 -20.38
C LEU A 507 -3.69 -24.97 -19.94
N THR A 508 -3.28 -26.01 -20.69
CA THR A 508 -2.07 -26.78 -20.38
C THR A 508 -0.84 -25.87 -20.34
N LYS A 509 -0.68 -24.97 -21.33
CA LYS A 509 0.46 -24.03 -21.39
C LYS A 509 0.56 -23.10 -20.18
N ILE A 510 -0.58 -22.67 -19.63
CA ILE A 510 -0.60 -21.71 -18.51
C ILE A 510 -0.57 -22.42 -17.15
N ILE A 511 -1.15 -23.62 -17.04
CA ILE A 511 -1.18 -24.41 -15.80
C ILE A 511 0.22 -24.87 -15.41
N ASP A 512 1.08 -25.19 -16.39
CA ASP A 512 2.49 -25.51 -16.15
C ASP A 512 3.24 -24.37 -15.41
N LYS A 513 2.72 -23.15 -15.50
CA LYS A 513 3.27 -21.94 -14.88
C LYS A 513 2.63 -21.59 -13.54
N PHE A 514 1.55 -22.24 -13.14
CA PHE A 514 0.88 -21.98 -11.86
C PHE A 514 1.80 -22.09 -10.65
N PRO A 515 2.75 -23.06 -10.56
CA PRO A 515 3.69 -23.10 -9.44
C PRO A 515 4.52 -21.83 -9.25
N GLU A 516 4.74 -21.04 -10.32
CA GLU A 516 5.46 -19.77 -10.29
C GLU A 516 4.55 -18.58 -9.91
N VAL A 517 3.23 -18.76 -9.98
CA VAL A 517 2.22 -17.71 -9.72
C VAL A 517 1.18 -18.07 -8.65
N THR A 518 1.48 -19.06 -7.80
CA THR A 518 0.56 -19.52 -6.75
C THR A 518 0.15 -18.41 -5.79
N GLU A 519 1.09 -17.57 -5.36
CA GLU A 519 0.86 -16.57 -4.31
C GLU A 519 0.45 -15.19 -4.87
N PRO A 520 -0.40 -14.42 -4.17
CA PRO A 520 -0.73 -13.05 -4.55
C PRO A 520 0.49 -12.15 -4.80
N GLY A 521 0.45 -11.40 -5.90
CA GLY A 521 1.49 -10.47 -6.32
C GLY A 521 2.63 -11.08 -7.12
N THR A 522 2.69 -12.42 -7.24
CA THR A 522 3.70 -13.11 -8.06
C THR A 522 3.37 -13.01 -9.55
N ALA A 523 4.41 -13.07 -10.38
CA ALA A 523 4.31 -13.00 -11.83
C ALA A 523 5.42 -13.81 -12.50
N THR A 524 5.11 -14.38 -13.66
CA THR A 524 6.08 -15.06 -14.51
C THR A 524 5.87 -14.67 -15.97
N GLU A 525 6.95 -14.71 -16.74
CA GLU A 525 6.87 -14.52 -18.19
C GLU A 525 6.59 -15.87 -18.84
N ILE A 526 5.65 -15.87 -19.78
CA ILE A 526 5.25 -17.06 -20.54
C ILE A 526 5.51 -16.84 -22.02
N GLU A 527 5.56 -17.94 -22.78
CA GLU A 527 5.72 -17.84 -24.24
C GLU A 527 4.55 -17.02 -24.83
N PRO A 528 4.84 -15.91 -25.54
CA PRO A 528 3.82 -15.11 -26.19
C PRO A 528 3.00 -15.94 -27.19
N PHE A 529 1.68 -15.79 -27.14
CA PHE A 529 0.76 -16.43 -28.07
C PHE A 529 -0.15 -15.38 -28.74
N ALA A 530 -0.74 -15.74 -29.88
CA ALA A 530 -1.72 -14.89 -30.54
C ALA A 530 -3.05 -15.05 -29.81
N MET A 531 -3.79 -13.96 -29.60
CA MET A 531 -5.09 -14.05 -28.93
C MET A 531 -6.07 -15.03 -29.57
N GLY A 532 -5.98 -15.17 -30.90
CA GLY A 532 -6.76 -16.14 -31.64
C GLY A 532 -6.57 -17.58 -31.17
N ASP A 533 -5.44 -17.90 -30.54
CA ASP A 533 -5.16 -19.22 -29.94
C ASP A 533 -6.02 -19.51 -28.70
N VAL A 534 -6.64 -18.47 -28.13
CA VAL A 534 -7.57 -18.56 -26.98
C VAL A 534 -9.02 -18.50 -27.43
N PHE A 535 -9.31 -17.59 -28.36
CA PHE A 535 -10.67 -17.31 -28.79
C PHE A 535 -11.18 -18.27 -29.87
N ASP A 536 -10.29 -18.78 -30.74
CA ASP A 536 -10.60 -19.45 -32.02
C ASP A 536 -11.61 -18.65 -32.89
N ASP A 537 -11.34 -18.48 -34.19
CA ASP A 537 -12.26 -17.80 -35.14
C ASP A 537 -13.43 -18.72 -35.53
N ASP A 538 -13.90 -19.56 -34.60
CA ASP A 538 -15.07 -20.36 -34.87
C ASP A 538 -16.27 -19.40 -34.88
N ASN A 539 -16.67 -19.02 -36.10
CA ASN A 539 -17.78 -18.14 -36.46
C ASN A 539 -19.14 -18.82 -36.14
N SER A 540 -19.20 -19.60 -35.06
CA SER A 540 -20.29 -20.45 -34.62
C SER A 540 -21.02 -19.91 -33.38
N ALA A 541 -20.38 -19.00 -32.61
CA ALA A 541 -20.94 -18.46 -31.39
C ALA A 541 -21.90 -17.28 -31.63
N ASN A 542 -23.00 -17.25 -30.88
CA ASN A 542 -23.82 -16.07 -30.70
C ASN A 542 -23.22 -15.21 -29.57
N PHE A 543 -23.37 -13.89 -29.68
CA PHE A 543 -22.95 -12.98 -28.61
C PHE A 543 -24.14 -12.20 -28.07
N PHE A 544 -24.21 -12.11 -26.75
CA PHE A 544 -25.18 -11.30 -26.03
C PHE A 544 -24.49 -10.04 -25.51
N VAL A 545 -24.91 -8.90 -26.04
CA VAL A 545 -24.28 -7.60 -25.74
C VAL A 545 -25.18 -6.79 -24.84
N TYR A 546 -24.62 -6.26 -23.74
CA TYR A 546 -25.36 -5.39 -22.82
C TYR A 546 -24.44 -4.35 -22.17
N GLN A 547 -25.03 -3.25 -21.69
CA GLN A 547 -24.32 -2.25 -20.90
C GLN A 547 -24.37 -2.62 -19.42
N GLY A 548 -23.20 -2.66 -18.79
CA GLY A 548 -23.03 -3.13 -17.43
C GLY A 548 -21.88 -2.43 -16.70
N SER A 549 -21.32 -3.13 -15.73
CA SER A 549 -20.26 -2.59 -14.86
C SER A 549 -19.01 -3.46 -14.81
N LEU A 550 -17.94 -2.93 -14.22
CA LEU A 550 -16.87 -3.76 -13.66
C LEU A 550 -17.44 -4.70 -12.59
N THR A 551 -16.90 -5.90 -12.47
CA THR A 551 -17.35 -6.93 -11.52
C THR A 551 -16.54 -6.97 -10.22
N HIS A 552 -15.70 -5.96 -10.01
CA HIS A 552 -14.96 -5.74 -8.78
C HIS A 552 -15.02 -4.25 -8.41
N PRO A 553 -14.76 -3.86 -7.15
CA PRO A 553 -14.64 -2.47 -6.77
C PRO A 553 -13.66 -1.70 -7.68
N PRO A 554 -14.00 -0.46 -8.06
CA PRO A 554 -15.15 0.34 -7.62
C PRO A 554 -16.46 0.08 -8.41
N CYS A 555 -16.57 -0.97 -9.22
CA CYS A 555 -17.80 -1.36 -9.92
C CYS A 555 -18.38 -0.30 -10.88
N TYR A 556 -17.53 0.46 -11.59
CA TYR A 556 -17.96 1.49 -12.54
C TYR A 556 -18.90 0.93 -13.62
N GLU A 557 -20.02 1.61 -13.89
CA GLU A 557 -21.00 1.29 -14.94
C GLU A 557 -20.54 1.81 -16.32
N SER A 558 -19.32 1.44 -16.70
CA SER A 558 -18.60 1.90 -17.89
C SER A 558 -18.46 0.84 -18.97
N VAL A 559 -19.00 -0.37 -18.74
CA VAL A 559 -18.62 -1.57 -19.48
C VAL A 559 -19.68 -1.95 -20.50
N ILE A 560 -19.25 -2.19 -21.75
CA ILE A 560 -20.01 -3.01 -22.71
C ILE A 560 -19.59 -4.45 -22.52
N TRP A 561 -20.50 -5.30 -22.05
CA TRP A 561 -20.28 -6.72 -21.97
C TRP A 561 -20.64 -7.40 -23.28
N VAL A 562 -19.76 -8.28 -23.75
CA VAL A 562 -19.98 -9.17 -24.89
C VAL A 562 -19.86 -10.60 -24.36
N VAL A 563 -20.99 -11.21 -24.03
CA VAL A 563 -21.03 -12.55 -23.45
C VAL A 563 -21.19 -13.58 -24.56
N SER A 564 -20.19 -14.45 -24.74
CA SER A 564 -20.22 -15.51 -25.73
C SER A 564 -21.03 -16.71 -25.23
N ASP A 565 -21.83 -17.30 -26.11
CA ASP A 565 -22.58 -18.52 -25.82
C ASP A 565 -21.77 -19.81 -26.05
N ARG A 566 -20.55 -19.67 -26.59
CA ARG A 566 -19.60 -20.76 -26.80
C ARG A 566 -19.03 -21.22 -25.47
N ILE A 567 -19.14 -22.52 -25.24
CA ILE A 567 -18.55 -23.20 -24.09
C ILE A 567 -17.34 -24.02 -24.53
N ILE A 568 -16.21 -23.81 -23.87
CA ILE A 568 -14.94 -24.45 -24.20
C ILE A 568 -14.75 -25.68 -23.30
N PRO A 569 -14.67 -26.91 -23.85
CA PRO A 569 -14.42 -28.09 -23.04
C PRO A 569 -12.95 -28.13 -22.57
N ALA A 570 -12.74 -28.48 -21.30
CA ALA A 570 -11.42 -28.75 -20.70
C ALA A 570 -11.52 -29.87 -19.67
N THR A 571 -10.42 -30.57 -19.37
CA THR A 571 -10.48 -31.66 -18.39
C THR A 571 -10.79 -31.13 -16.99
N LEU A 572 -11.41 -31.95 -16.15
CA LEU A 572 -11.65 -31.61 -14.75
C LEU A 572 -10.33 -31.25 -14.02
N GLU A 573 -9.23 -31.93 -14.35
CA GLU A 573 -7.92 -31.65 -13.78
C GLU A 573 -7.43 -30.23 -14.13
N GLN A 574 -7.62 -29.79 -15.37
CA GLN A 574 -7.25 -28.43 -15.78
C GLN A 574 -8.07 -27.37 -15.03
N LEU A 575 -9.38 -27.61 -14.86
CA LEU A 575 -10.27 -26.68 -14.17
C LEU A 575 -9.97 -26.59 -12.67
N LEU A 576 -9.72 -27.72 -12.02
CA LEU A 576 -9.33 -27.78 -10.61
C LEU A 576 -7.93 -27.18 -10.34
N ALA A 577 -7.09 -27.00 -11.37
CA ALA A 577 -5.79 -26.36 -11.19
C ALA A 577 -5.90 -24.91 -10.71
N PHE A 578 -6.94 -24.18 -11.11
CA PHE A 578 -7.17 -22.78 -10.68
C PHE A 578 -7.41 -22.68 -9.17
N GLN A 579 -8.04 -23.69 -8.56
CA GLN A 579 -8.29 -23.75 -7.12
C GLN A 579 -7.00 -23.93 -6.29
N LYS A 580 -5.86 -24.18 -6.94
CA LYS A 580 -4.55 -24.27 -6.29
C LYS A 580 -3.87 -22.90 -6.16
N LEU A 581 -4.39 -21.86 -6.81
CA LEU A 581 -3.89 -20.50 -6.70
C LEU A 581 -4.46 -19.85 -5.44
N ASN A 582 -3.61 -19.15 -4.70
CA ASN A 582 -4.01 -18.40 -3.52
C ASN A 582 -4.50 -17.01 -3.92
N LEU A 583 -5.62 -16.60 -3.32
CA LEU A 583 -6.16 -15.25 -3.42
C LEU A 583 -5.87 -14.47 -2.14
N LEU A 584 -5.89 -13.14 -2.23
CA LEU A 584 -5.88 -12.27 -1.07
C LEU A 584 -7.08 -12.58 -0.16
N ASN A 585 -6.96 -12.20 1.12
CA ASN A 585 -7.99 -12.46 2.14
C ASN A 585 -8.35 -13.94 2.35
N ASN A 586 -7.51 -14.86 1.85
CA ASN A 586 -7.77 -16.30 1.78
C ASN A 586 -9.11 -16.60 1.12
N ASP A 587 -9.49 -15.81 0.12
CA ASP A 587 -10.71 -16.03 -0.63
C ASP A 587 -10.63 -17.39 -1.34
N ASP A 588 -11.71 -18.16 -1.24
CA ASP A 588 -11.84 -19.47 -1.89
C ASP A 588 -12.59 -19.37 -3.23
N HIS A 589 -12.98 -18.15 -3.60
CA HIS A 589 -13.64 -17.81 -4.85
C HIS A 589 -13.32 -16.35 -5.21
N ASN A 590 -13.34 -16.02 -6.51
CA ASN A 590 -13.14 -14.66 -6.99
C ASN A 590 -14.22 -14.21 -7.98
N ASN A 591 -15.43 -14.73 -7.83
CA ASN A 591 -16.58 -14.35 -8.62
C ASN A 591 -17.59 -13.58 -7.77
N ARG A 592 -18.06 -12.44 -8.29
CA ARG A 592 -19.12 -11.66 -7.70
C ARG A 592 -20.49 -12.34 -7.92
N PRO A 593 -21.41 -12.30 -6.94
CA PRO A 593 -22.78 -12.78 -7.13
C PRO A 593 -23.53 -12.06 -8.27
N LEU A 594 -24.55 -12.71 -8.84
CA LEU A 594 -25.44 -12.11 -9.84
C LEU A 594 -26.10 -10.82 -9.32
N GLN A 595 -26.29 -9.89 -10.25
CA GLN A 595 -26.93 -8.59 -10.02
C GLN A 595 -28.30 -8.54 -10.70
N GLU A 596 -29.13 -7.57 -10.31
CA GLU A 596 -30.47 -7.40 -10.85
C GLU A 596 -30.44 -6.88 -12.31
N ILE A 597 -31.18 -7.51 -13.23
CA ILE A 597 -31.23 -7.10 -14.64
C ILE A 597 -31.82 -5.69 -14.83
N ASN A 598 -32.76 -5.30 -13.97
CA ASN A 598 -33.53 -4.05 -14.06
C ASN A 598 -34.17 -3.88 -15.45
N ASP A 599 -34.14 -2.67 -16.03
CA ASP A 599 -34.76 -2.38 -17.34
C ASP A 599 -33.82 -2.66 -18.54
N ARG A 600 -32.66 -3.29 -18.31
CA ARG A 600 -31.65 -3.53 -19.34
C ARG A 600 -32.12 -4.58 -20.33
N LYS A 601 -31.72 -4.39 -21.59
CA LYS A 601 -31.98 -5.32 -22.69
C LYS A 601 -30.66 -5.81 -23.25
N PHE A 602 -30.66 -7.04 -23.72
CA PHE A 602 -29.56 -7.59 -24.48
C PHE A 602 -29.78 -7.33 -25.98
N GLU A 603 -28.69 -7.05 -26.67
CA GLU A 603 -28.58 -7.13 -28.12
C GLU A 603 -28.01 -8.51 -28.48
N LEU A 604 -28.69 -9.20 -29.40
CA LEU A 604 -28.18 -10.45 -29.96
C LEU A 604 -27.39 -10.17 -31.23
N VAL A 605 -26.10 -10.48 -31.17
CA VAL A 605 -25.24 -10.49 -32.35
C VAL A 605 -25.21 -11.91 -32.88
N VAL A 606 -26.10 -12.16 -33.86
CA VAL A 606 -26.17 -13.42 -34.58
C VAL A 606 -25.07 -13.43 -35.65
N LYS A 607 -24.53 -14.62 -35.89
CA LYS A 607 -23.65 -14.95 -37.02
C LYS A 607 -24.02 -14.23 -38.32
N GLY A 608 -23.01 -13.72 -39.04
CA GLY A 608 -23.14 -13.47 -40.48
C GLY A 608 -23.16 -14.80 -41.25
N MET A 609 -24.30 -15.17 -41.86
CA MET A 609 -24.31 -16.22 -42.89
C MET A 609 -23.33 -15.82 -44.00
N LYS A 610 -22.20 -16.53 -44.11
CA LYS A 610 -21.39 -16.51 -45.33
C LYS A 610 -22.01 -17.43 -46.37
#